data_AF-A0A2S6AIF1-F1
#
_entry.id   AF-A0A2S6AIF1-F1
#
_cell.length_a   1.000
_cell.length_b   1.000
_cell.length_c   1.000
_cell.angle_alpha   90.00
_cell.angle_beta   90.00
_cell.angle_gamma   90.00
#
_symmetry.space_group_name_H-M   'P 1'
#
loop_
_entity.id
_entity.type
_entity.pdbx_description
1 polymer ?
#
loop_
_entity_poly.entity_id
_entity_poly.type
_entity_poly.pdbx_seq_one_letter_code
_entity_poly.pdbx_strand_id
1 'polypeptide(L)'
;MALGWVHPESAALDWDIAQVRRLARHLGYRLVWPPETSRIPLADQARTAGADAVITPSTEHLGILTLHAVMGVADVETVTPRLSFARWPAKPDP
;
A
#
# COMPACT_ATOMS: atom_id res chain seq x y z
N MET A 1 8.61 1.94 7.29
CA MET A 1 7.90 0.65 7.24
C MET A 1 6.94 0.63 6.07
N ALA A 2 6.41 -0.54 5.68
CA ALA A 2 5.39 -0.61 4.63
C ALA A 2 4.08 -1.21 5.15
N LEU A 3 2.95 -0.70 4.66
CA LEU A 3 1.62 -1.27 4.86
C LEU A 3 1.29 -2.22 3.71
N GLY A 4 0.97 -3.47 4.01
CA GLY A 4 0.45 -4.42 3.03
C GLY A 4 -1.02 -4.17 2.76
N TRP A 5 -1.42 -4.18 1.49
CA TRP A 5 -2.81 -4.10 1.07
C TRP A 5 -3.11 -5.17 0.02
N VAL A 6 -4.15 -5.96 0.25
CA VAL A 6 -4.75 -6.84 -0.74
C VAL A 6 -6.24 -6.61 -0.66
N HIS A 7 -6.87 -6.40 -1.82
CA HIS A 7 -8.32 -6.25 -1.86
C HIS A 7 -9.01 -7.49 -1.22
N PRO A 8 -9.99 -7.33 -0.31
CA PRO A 8 -10.61 -8.45 0.39
C PRO A 8 -11.28 -9.48 -0.53
N GLU A 9 -11.73 -9.04 -1.70
CA GLU A 9 -12.36 -9.90 -2.71
C GLU A 9 -11.36 -10.56 -3.67
N SER A 10 -10.05 -10.53 -3.35
CA SER A 10 -9.08 -11.24 -4.18
C SER A 10 -9.38 -12.75 -4.22
N ALA A 11 -9.44 -13.31 -5.43
CA ALA A 11 -9.60 -14.74 -5.64
C ALA A 11 -8.37 -15.57 -5.21
N ALA A 12 -7.22 -14.92 -4.98
CA ALA A 12 -5.95 -15.57 -4.66
C ALA A 12 -5.26 -14.93 -3.44
N LEU A 13 -6.05 -14.66 -2.38
CA LEU A 13 -5.62 -13.89 -1.20
C LEU A 13 -4.28 -14.35 -0.61
N ASP A 14 -4.09 -15.64 -0.37
CA ASP A 14 -2.84 -16.17 0.22
C ASP A 14 -1.63 -15.95 -0.69
N TRP A 15 -1.83 -16.13 -1.99
CA TRP A 15 -0.79 -15.90 -3.00
C TRP A 15 -0.41 -14.43 -3.06
N ASP A 16 -1.40 -13.55 -3.12
CA ASP A 16 -1.20 -12.10 -3.14
C ASP A 16 -0.47 -11.60 -1.89
N ILE A 17 -0.85 -12.10 -0.71
CA ILE A 17 -0.17 -11.80 0.54
C ILE A 17 1.29 -12.27 0.50
N ALA A 18 1.57 -13.45 -0.02
CA ALA A 18 2.92 -13.98 -0.15
C ALA A 18 3.78 -13.13 -1.11
N GLN A 19 3.20 -12.69 -2.23
CA GLN A 19 3.84 -11.80 -3.20
C GLN A 19 4.19 -10.44 -2.58
N VAL A 20 3.24 -9.82 -1.88
CA VAL A 20 3.45 -8.55 -1.16
C VAL A 20 4.53 -8.68 -0.09
N ARG A 21 4.51 -9.75 0.71
CA ARG A 21 5.56 -10.06 1.71
C ARG A 21 6.94 -10.19 1.07
N ARG A 22 7.03 -10.90 -0.05
CA ARG A 22 8.28 -11.10 -0.78
C ARG A 22 8.82 -9.78 -1.31
N LEU A 23 7.97 -8.93 -1.89
CA LEU A 23 8.39 -7.62 -2.39
C LEU A 23 8.83 -6.70 -1.25
N ALA A 24 8.06 -6.62 -0.16
CA ALA A 24 8.42 -5.81 1.01
C ALA A 24 9.81 -6.15 1.54
N ARG A 25 10.11 -7.46 1.68
CA ARG A 25 11.43 -7.94 2.08
C ARG A 25 12.52 -7.57 1.08
N HIS A 26 12.23 -7.67 -0.22
CA HIS A 26 13.18 -7.31 -1.27
C HIS A 26 13.53 -5.82 -1.25
N LEU A 27 12.56 -4.96 -0.95
CA LEU A 27 12.74 -3.51 -0.83
C LEU A 27 13.28 -3.07 0.55
N GLY A 28 13.51 -4.00 1.48
CA GLY A 28 14.03 -3.68 2.81
C GLY A 28 12.99 -3.14 3.79
N TYR A 29 11.70 -3.25 3.49
CA TYR A 29 10.63 -2.82 4.39
C TYR A 29 10.27 -3.89 5.41
N ARG A 30 10.09 -3.46 6.68
CA ARG A 30 9.24 -4.19 7.63
C ARG A 30 7.79 -4.01 7.20
N LEU A 31 7.13 -5.11 6.87
CA LEU A 31 5.72 -5.12 6.46
C LEU A 31 4.80 -5.22 7.68
N VAL A 32 3.78 -4.36 7.73
CA VAL A 32 2.65 -4.44 8.67
C VAL A 32 1.36 -4.61 7.90
N TRP A 33 0.36 -5.22 8.51
CA TRP A 33 -0.96 -5.40 7.93
C TRP A 33 -1.98 -4.62 8.75
N PRO A 34 -2.97 -3.99 8.11
CA PRO A 34 -4.05 -3.37 8.85
C PRO A 34 -4.90 -4.44 9.56
N PRO A 35 -5.59 -4.08 10.66
CA PRO A 35 -6.54 -4.99 11.30
C PRO A 35 -7.64 -5.38 10.29
N GLU A 36 -8.03 -6.65 10.27
CA GLU A 36 -9.07 -7.18 9.38
C GLU A 36 -10.40 -6.41 9.48
N THR A 37 -10.67 -5.78 10.62
CA THR A 37 -11.90 -5.02 10.91
C THR A 37 -11.75 -3.50 10.75
N SER A 38 -10.66 -3.02 10.14
CA SER A 38 -10.43 -1.58 9.99
C SER A 38 -11.51 -0.95 9.09
N ARG A 39 -12.24 0.03 9.63
CA ARG A 39 -13.31 0.74 8.93
C ARG A 39 -12.88 2.08 8.33
N ILE A 40 -11.63 2.47 8.53
CA ILE A 40 -11.10 3.75 8.03
C ILE A 40 -10.48 3.57 6.64
N PRO A 41 -10.47 4.61 5.78
CA PRO A 41 -9.84 4.57 4.46
C PRO A 41 -8.37 4.12 4.49
N LEU A 42 -7.90 3.44 3.44
CA LEU A 42 -6.52 2.92 3.36
C LEU A 42 -5.46 4.01 3.57
N ALA A 43 -5.67 5.22 3.04
CA ALA A 43 -4.76 6.35 3.26
C ALA A 43 -4.65 6.73 4.74
N ASP A 44 -5.75 6.66 5.50
CA ASP A 44 -5.75 6.93 6.94
C ASP A 44 -5.08 5.81 7.72
N GLN A 45 -5.22 4.56 7.28
CA GLN A 45 -4.48 3.42 7.85
C GLN A 45 -2.97 3.59 7.63
N ALA A 46 -2.54 3.94 6.41
CA ALA A 46 -1.15 4.19 6.08
C ALA A 46 -0.58 5.35 6.91
N ARG A 47 -1.32 6.45 7.04
CA ARG A 47 -0.94 7.59 7.88
C ARG A 47 -0.81 7.20 9.36
N THR A 48 -1.82 6.49 9.90
CA THR A 48 -1.84 6.06 11.31
C THR A 48 -0.71 5.09 11.61
N ALA A 49 -0.38 4.21 10.67
CA ALA A 49 0.75 3.30 10.78
C ALA A 49 2.12 4.01 10.64
N GLY A 50 2.16 5.24 10.12
CA GLY A 50 3.42 5.89 9.73
C GLY A 50 4.12 5.11 8.61
N ALA A 51 3.35 4.56 7.67
CA ALA A 51 3.88 3.79 6.55
C ALA A 51 4.54 4.73 5.53
N ASP A 52 5.78 4.41 5.16
CA ASP A 52 6.51 5.12 4.10
C ASP A 52 5.96 4.71 2.72
N ALA A 53 5.50 3.46 2.61
CA ALA A 53 4.95 2.89 1.40
C ALA A 53 3.75 1.97 1.69
N VAL A 54 2.81 1.90 0.74
CA VAL A 54 1.78 0.87 0.63
C VAL A 54 2.19 -0.10 -0.45
N ILE A 55 2.22 -1.39 -0.13
CA ILE A 55 2.60 -2.45 -1.07
C ILE A 55 1.37 -3.30 -1.39
N THR A 56 1.07 -3.45 -2.67
CA THR A 56 -0.12 -4.15 -3.20
C THR A 56 0.25 -5.11 -4.33
N PRO A 57 -0.50 -6.19 -4.61
CA PRO A 57 -0.15 -7.11 -5.70
C PRO A 57 -0.15 -6.42 -7.07
N SER A 58 -1.15 -5.60 -7.34
CA SER A 58 -1.30 -4.83 -8.58
C SER A 58 -2.15 -3.57 -8.34
N THR A 59 -2.27 -2.72 -9.36
CA THR A 59 -3.16 -1.56 -9.35
C THR A 59 -4.64 -1.94 -9.24
N GLU A 60 -5.04 -3.15 -9.67
CA GLU A 60 -6.43 -3.61 -9.62
C GLU A 60 -6.97 -3.75 -8.18
N HIS A 61 -6.09 -3.87 -7.20
CA HIS A 61 -6.48 -3.88 -5.79
C HIS A 61 -6.74 -2.47 -5.23
N LEU A 62 -6.49 -1.41 -6.02
CA LEU A 62 -6.67 -0.02 -5.64
C LEU A 62 -7.56 0.70 -6.66
N GLY A 63 -8.75 1.12 -6.24
CA GLY A 63 -9.52 2.08 -7.01
C GLY A 63 -8.74 3.39 -7.21
N ILE A 64 -8.98 4.10 -8.32
CA ILE A 64 -8.26 5.34 -8.69
C ILE A 64 -8.26 6.37 -7.55
N LEU A 65 -9.41 6.57 -6.89
CA LEU A 65 -9.53 7.50 -5.77
C LEU A 65 -8.71 7.05 -4.55
N THR A 66 -8.66 5.74 -4.29
CA THR A 66 -7.85 5.16 -3.21
C THR A 66 -6.37 5.35 -3.49
N LEU A 67 -5.91 5.06 -4.71
CA LEU A 67 -4.52 5.28 -5.13
C LEU A 67 -4.14 6.75 -4.96
N HIS A 68 -4.95 7.67 -5.47
CA HIS A 68 -4.70 9.11 -5.33
C HIS A 68 -4.63 9.55 -3.86
N ALA A 69 -5.51 9.05 -3.00
CA ALA A 69 -5.51 9.38 -1.57
C ALA A 69 -4.27 8.82 -0.85
N VAL A 70 -3.86 7.59 -1.16
CA VAL A 70 -2.66 6.98 -0.56
C VAL A 70 -1.40 7.74 -0.98
N MET A 71 -1.30 8.14 -2.24
CA MET A 71 -0.18 8.97 -2.72
C MET A 71 -0.10 10.33 -2.00
N GLY A 72 -1.17 10.78 -1.34
CA GLY A 72 -1.12 11.95 -0.46
C GLY A 72 -0.32 11.73 0.84
N VAL A 73 0.02 10.49 1.20
CA VAL A 73 0.67 10.16 2.48
C VAL A 73 1.83 9.18 2.39
N ALA A 74 1.86 8.29 1.41
CA ALA A 74 2.83 7.21 1.28
C ALA A 74 3.09 6.88 -0.20
N ASP A 75 4.25 6.31 -0.49
CA ASP A 75 4.54 5.75 -1.81
C ASP A 75 3.63 4.53 -2.07
N VAL A 76 3.41 4.16 -3.32
CA VAL A 76 2.69 2.94 -3.68
C VAL A 76 3.55 2.04 -4.55
N GLU A 77 3.70 0.80 -4.12
CA GLU A 77 4.51 -0.21 -4.78
C GLU A 77 3.63 -1.38 -5.21
N THR A 78 3.67 -1.75 -6.49
CA THR A 78 2.95 -2.91 -7.01
C THR A 78 3.89 -4.08 -7.26
N VAL A 79 3.41 -5.31 -7.11
CA VAL A 79 4.18 -6.53 -7.41
C VAL A 79 4.19 -6.83 -8.90
N THR A 80 3.03 -6.87 -9.56
CA THR A 80 2.90 -7.20 -10.98
C THR A 80 1.79 -6.38 -11.66
N PRO A 81 2.13 -5.54 -12.66
CA PRO A 81 3.51 -5.15 -13.04
C PRO A 81 4.25 -4.49 -11.86
N ARG A 82 5.60 -4.51 -11.86
CA ARG A 82 6.40 -3.82 -10.84
C ARG A 82 6.42 -2.32 -11.13
N LEU A 83 5.58 -1.56 -10.42
CA LEU A 83 5.46 -0.10 -10.52
C LEU A 83 5.72 0.54 -9.17
N SER A 84 6.23 1.76 -9.21
CA SER A 84 6.48 2.61 -8.06
C SER A 84 5.83 3.96 -8.32
N PHE A 85 4.88 4.33 -7.49
CA PHE A 85 4.23 5.64 -7.50
C PHE A 85 4.74 6.43 -6.29
N ALA A 86 5.50 7.48 -6.54
CA ALA A 86 5.97 8.36 -5.47
C ALA A 86 4.80 9.14 -4.87
N ARG A 87 4.81 9.30 -3.54
CA ARG A 87 3.88 10.19 -2.87
C ARG A 87 3.99 11.61 -3.41
N TRP A 88 2.89 12.35 -3.35
CA TRP A 88 2.87 13.75 -3.74
C TRP A 88 3.85 14.55 -2.89
N PRO A 89 4.58 15.49 -3.49
CA PRO A 89 5.42 16.39 -2.73
C PRO A 89 4.53 17.14 -1.74
N ALA A 90 4.94 17.15 -0.46
CA ALA A 90 4.36 18.09 0.48
C ALA A 90 4.51 19.48 -0.12
N LYS A 91 3.43 20.25 -0.18
CA LYS A 91 3.52 21.66 -0.56
C LYS A 91 4.57 22.28 0.35
N PRO A 92 5.64 22.91 -0.19
CA PRO A 92 6.61 23.58 0.66
C PRO A 92 5.86 24.62 1.51
N ASP A 93 6.17 24.68 2.80
CA ASP A 93 5.68 25.77 3.65
C ASP A 93 6.13 27.11 3.02
N PRO A 94 5.24 28.11 2.95
CA PRO A 94 5.55 29.42 2.36
C PRO A 94 6.63 30.17 3.13
#